data_AF-A0A925MNB9-F1
#
_entry.id   AF-A0A925MNB9-F1
#
_cell.length_a   1.000
_cell.length_b   1.000
_cell.length_c   1.000
_cell.angle_alpha   90.00
_cell.angle_beta   90.00
_cell.angle_gamma   90.00
#
_symmetry.space_group_name_H-M   'P 1'
#
loop_
_entity.id
_entity.type
_entity.pdbx_description
1 polymer ?
#
loop_
_entity_poly.entity_id
_entity_poly.type
_entity_poly.pdbx_seq_one_letter_code
_entity_poly.pdbx_strand_id
1 'polypeptide(L)'
;MIRPEETTGTAAETHDASLAPLPASTRIYVEGTLHPQIRVPMREISLSDTKSFNGRIEKNEFVRVYDCSGPWGDPDFKGTSEEGLPPLRRDWILARGDVEAYDGREVQPQDNGYLTEKHVEFASKSERANKFVEFPGLTADRRQPLRAKVVERERGTGVPPVSS
;
A
#
# COMPACT_ATOMS: atom_id res chain seq x y z
N MET A 1 -38.97 -34.36 -17.07
CA MET A 1 -38.96 -34.68 -15.63
C MET A 1 -37.55 -34.42 -15.13
N ILE A 2 -37.27 -33.19 -14.66
CA ILE A 2 -35.98 -32.79 -14.08
C ILE A 2 -36.34 -32.18 -12.73
N ARG A 3 -35.68 -32.67 -11.67
CA ARG A 3 -35.91 -32.29 -10.28
C ARG A 3 -35.19 -30.96 -9.97
N PRO A 4 -35.72 -30.13 -9.05
CA PRO A 4 -35.05 -28.91 -8.63
C PRO A 4 -34.06 -29.27 -7.51
N GLU A 5 -32.77 -29.05 -7.73
CA GLU A 5 -31.79 -29.11 -6.65
C GLU A 5 -31.63 -27.68 -6.12
N GLU A 6 -32.09 -27.47 -4.88
CA GLU A 6 -31.76 -26.30 -4.07
C GLU A 6 -30.24 -26.27 -3.87
N THR A 7 -29.61 -25.10 -4.02
CA THR A 7 -28.28 -24.87 -3.46
C THR A 7 -28.28 -23.53 -2.76
N THR A 8 -28.30 -23.68 -1.44
CA THR A 8 -28.03 -22.73 -0.37
C THR A 8 -27.00 -21.67 -0.75
N GLY A 9 -27.42 -20.40 -0.70
CA GLY A 9 -26.50 -19.26 -0.77
C GLY A 9 -25.55 -19.30 0.42
N THR A 10 -24.28 -19.55 0.14
CA THR A 10 -23.19 -19.44 1.12
C THR A 10 -22.61 -18.04 0.98
N ALA A 11 -22.63 -17.26 2.07
CA ALA A 11 -21.91 -16.00 2.15
C ALA A 11 -20.39 -16.27 2.13
N ALA A 12 -19.65 -15.46 1.37
CA ALA A 12 -18.18 -15.45 1.20
C ALA A 12 -17.58 -16.19 -0.03
N GLU A 13 -18.24 -16.14 -1.19
CA GLU A 13 -17.48 -16.18 -2.45
C GLU A 13 -16.98 -14.77 -2.77
N THR A 14 -15.80 -14.41 -2.25
CA THR A 14 -15.06 -13.27 -2.79
C THR A 14 -14.67 -13.62 -4.22
N HIS A 15 -15.18 -12.89 -5.21
CA HIS A 15 -14.68 -12.96 -6.58
C HIS A 15 -13.22 -12.48 -6.60
N ASP A 16 -12.31 -13.41 -6.29
CA ASP A 16 -10.88 -13.18 -6.17
C ASP A 16 -10.17 -13.21 -7.54
N ALA A 17 -10.81 -12.62 -8.54
CA ALA A 17 -10.21 -12.44 -9.85
C ALA A 17 -9.03 -11.43 -9.81
N SER A 18 -8.92 -10.65 -8.73
CA SER A 18 -7.89 -9.63 -8.56
C SER A 18 -6.55 -10.19 -8.06
N LEU A 19 -6.53 -11.32 -7.33
CA LEU A 19 -5.30 -11.99 -6.92
C LEU A 19 -4.82 -13.01 -7.97
N ALA A 20 -5.66 -13.38 -8.95
CA ALA A 20 -5.25 -14.26 -10.03
C ALA A 20 -4.13 -13.62 -10.86
N PRO A 21 -3.03 -14.34 -11.16
CA PRO A 21 -1.99 -13.84 -12.04
C PRO A 21 -2.54 -13.43 -13.40
N LEU A 22 -2.15 -12.25 -13.89
CA LEU A 22 -2.53 -11.81 -15.22
C LEU A 22 -1.98 -12.77 -16.28
N PRO A 23 -2.78 -13.18 -17.28
CA PRO A 23 -2.37 -14.16 -18.27
C PRO A 23 -1.17 -13.68 -19.07
N ALA A 24 -0.28 -14.61 -19.43
CA ALA A 24 0.96 -14.35 -20.17
C ALA A 24 1.85 -13.27 -19.55
N SER A 25 1.70 -13.01 -18.26
CA SER A 25 2.39 -11.91 -17.60
C SER A 25 3.00 -12.35 -16.28
N THR A 26 4.28 -12.05 -16.10
CA THR A 26 5.03 -12.37 -14.88
C THR A 26 5.53 -11.09 -14.24
N ARG A 27 5.35 -10.97 -12.93
CA ARG A 27 5.94 -9.88 -12.15
C ARG A 27 7.44 -10.09 -12.03
N ILE A 28 8.19 -9.01 -12.15
CA ILE A 28 9.62 -8.94 -11.88
C ILE A 28 9.90 -7.73 -10.99
N TYR A 29 11.08 -7.70 -10.38
CA TYR A 29 11.59 -6.55 -9.65
C TYR A 29 12.87 -6.06 -10.31
N VAL A 30 12.94 -4.75 -10.57
CA VAL A 30 14.16 -4.09 -11.04
C VAL A 30 14.81 -3.38 -9.87
N GLU A 31 16.06 -3.72 -9.57
CA GLU A 31 16.81 -3.12 -8.48
C GLU A 31 17.34 -1.72 -8.84
N GLY A 32 17.39 -0.83 -7.85
CA GLY A 32 18.00 0.48 -8.00
C GLY A 32 19.53 0.40 -8.04
N THR A 33 20.17 1.18 -8.90
CA THR A 33 21.64 1.20 -9.00
C THR A 33 22.31 1.89 -7.81
N LEU A 34 21.78 3.03 -7.35
CA LEU A 34 22.33 3.78 -6.21
C LEU A 34 21.87 3.20 -4.86
N HIS A 35 20.68 2.61 -4.84
CA HIS A 35 20.05 2.03 -3.67
C HIS A 35 19.58 0.61 -3.98
N PRO A 36 20.46 -0.40 -3.86
CA PRO A 36 20.16 -1.79 -4.23
C PRO A 36 18.96 -2.40 -3.50
N GLN A 37 18.65 -1.91 -2.30
CA GLN A 37 17.49 -2.34 -1.53
C GLN A 37 16.14 -1.91 -2.14
N ILE A 38 16.14 -0.93 -3.05
CA ILE A 38 14.92 -0.47 -3.74
C ILE A 38 14.62 -1.44 -4.88
N ARG A 39 13.44 -2.05 -4.83
CA ARG A 39 12.94 -2.98 -5.84
C ARG A 39 11.70 -2.39 -6.51
N VAL A 40 11.83 -1.98 -7.76
CA VAL A 40 10.73 -1.41 -8.55
C VAL A 40 9.91 -2.53 -9.19
N PRO A 41 8.61 -2.65 -8.89
CA PRO A 41 7.79 -3.71 -9.47
C PRO A 41 7.47 -3.41 -10.94
N MET A 42 7.76 -4.37 -11.81
CA MET A 42 7.43 -4.32 -13.23
C MET A 42 6.75 -5.65 -13.63
N ARG A 43 6.12 -5.68 -14.80
CA ARG A 43 5.63 -6.91 -15.41
C ARG A 43 6.27 -7.12 -16.76
N GLU A 44 6.62 -8.37 -17.04
CA GLU A 44 6.98 -8.83 -18.37
C GLU A 44 5.78 -9.53 -18.99
N ILE A 45 5.42 -9.14 -20.20
CA ILE A 45 4.32 -9.71 -20.96
C ILE A 45 4.91 -10.48 -22.14
N SER A 46 4.63 -11.78 -22.17
CA SER A 46 5.02 -12.67 -23.27
C SER A 46 4.19 -12.36 -24.50
N LEU A 47 4.86 -12.11 -25.62
CA LEU A 47 4.22 -11.95 -26.91
C LEU A 47 4.25 -13.28 -27.68
N SER A 48 3.22 -13.55 -28.46
CA SER A 48 3.22 -14.67 -29.39
C SER A 48 4.24 -14.44 -30.50
N ASP A 49 4.89 -15.50 -31.00
CA ASP A 49 5.84 -15.40 -32.12
C ASP A 49 5.20 -14.81 -33.39
N THR A 50 5.99 -14.02 -34.12
CA THR A 50 5.59 -13.43 -35.40
C THR A 50 5.78 -14.46 -36.52
N LYS A 51 4.70 -14.79 -37.24
CA LYS A 51 4.73 -15.69 -38.41
C LYS A 51 4.77 -14.88 -39.70
N SER A 52 5.87 -14.99 -40.43
CA SER A 52 6.06 -14.33 -41.73
C SER A 52 5.38 -15.11 -42.87
N PHE A 53 5.05 -14.41 -43.96
CA PHE A 53 4.43 -15.03 -45.15
C PHE A 53 5.27 -16.15 -45.79
N ASN A 54 6.60 -16.09 -45.64
CA ASN A 54 7.54 -17.12 -46.10
C ASN A 54 7.71 -18.31 -45.13
N GLY A 55 6.88 -18.41 -44.09
CA GLY A 55 6.94 -19.47 -43.09
C GLY A 55 8.01 -19.29 -42.00
N ARG A 56 8.77 -18.18 -42.00
CA ARG A 56 9.71 -17.88 -40.92
C ARG A 56 8.97 -17.54 -39.63
N ILE A 57 9.42 -18.11 -38.51
CA ILE A 57 8.96 -17.78 -37.17
C ILE A 57 10.01 -16.88 -36.53
N GLU A 58 9.59 -15.74 -36.01
CA GLU A 58 10.43 -14.80 -35.27
C GLU A 58 9.91 -14.69 -33.85
N LYS A 59 10.79 -14.97 -32.89
CA LYS A 59 10.47 -14.86 -31.47
C LYS A 59 10.44 -13.40 -31.07
N ASN A 60 9.37 -12.98 -30.41
CA ASN A 60 9.25 -11.63 -29.90
C ASN A 60 9.78 -11.56 -28.47
N GLU A 61 10.55 -10.50 -28.17
CA GLU A 61 10.97 -10.20 -26.80
C GLU A 61 9.78 -9.75 -25.94
N PHE A 62 9.91 -9.92 -24.64
CA PHE A 62 8.87 -9.52 -23.69
C PHE A 62 8.69 -8.00 -23.68
N VAL A 63 7.44 -7.55 -23.53
CA VAL A 63 7.16 -6.14 -23.25
C VAL A 63 7.17 -5.92 -21.75
N ARG A 64 8.03 -5.01 -21.29
CA ARG A 64 8.11 -4.65 -19.88
C ARG A 64 7.26 -3.41 -19.58
N VAL A 65 6.34 -3.54 -18.63
CA VAL A 65 5.44 -2.47 -18.19
C VAL A 65 5.52 -2.25 -16.69
N TYR A 66 5.15 -1.06 -16.23
CA TYR A 66 5.11 -0.75 -14.80
C TYR A 66 3.94 -1.46 -14.10
N ASP A 67 4.16 -1.96 -12.87
CA ASP A 67 3.13 -2.67 -12.10
C ASP A 67 2.65 -1.85 -10.89
N CYS A 68 1.42 -1.31 -10.98
CA CYS A 68 0.80 -0.54 -9.90
C CYS A 68 0.07 -1.39 -8.85
N SER A 69 -0.03 -2.72 -9.02
CA SER A 69 -0.83 -3.55 -8.09
C SER A 69 -0.21 -3.70 -6.70
N GLY A 70 1.06 -3.31 -6.54
CA GLY A 70 1.74 -3.32 -5.25
C GLY A 70 1.87 -4.74 -4.67
N PRO A 71 2.13 -4.89 -3.35
CA PRO A 71 2.29 -6.19 -2.72
C PRO A 71 1.09 -7.14 -2.90
N TRP A 72 -0.12 -6.62 -3.10
CA TRP A 72 -1.31 -7.43 -3.35
C TRP A 72 -1.24 -8.26 -4.63
N GLY A 73 -0.53 -7.78 -5.65
CA GLY A 73 -0.28 -8.56 -6.88
C GLY A 73 0.93 -9.48 -6.81
N ASP A 74 1.58 -9.61 -5.64
CA ASP A 74 2.75 -10.47 -5.42
C ASP A 74 2.29 -11.82 -4.86
N PRO A 75 2.49 -12.95 -5.56
CA PRO A 75 2.12 -14.26 -5.02
C PRO A 75 2.86 -14.61 -3.72
N ASP A 76 4.03 -13.99 -3.48
CA ASP A 76 4.84 -14.22 -2.29
C ASP A 76 4.42 -13.34 -1.09
N PHE A 77 3.57 -12.33 -1.31
CA PHE A 77 3.05 -11.50 -0.22
C PHE A 77 1.92 -12.21 0.54
N LYS A 78 2.06 -12.29 1.86
CA LYS A 78 1.12 -13.01 2.76
C LYS A 78 0.43 -12.11 3.79
N GLY A 79 0.50 -10.78 3.62
CA GLY A 79 -0.13 -9.85 4.57
C GLY A 79 -1.65 -9.79 4.40
N THR A 80 -2.34 -9.36 5.46
CA THR A 80 -3.80 -9.14 5.43
C THR A 80 -4.14 -7.65 5.35
N SER A 81 -5.33 -7.31 4.87
CA SER A 81 -5.77 -5.91 4.77
C SER A 81 -5.83 -5.24 6.15
N GLU A 82 -6.13 -6.02 7.18
CA GLU A 82 -6.20 -5.60 8.58
C GLU A 82 -4.84 -5.19 9.15
N GLU A 83 -3.74 -5.74 8.63
CA GLU A 83 -2.37 -5.44 9.02
C GLU A 83 -1.78 -4.21 8.30
N GLY A 84 -2.35 -3.87 7.15
CA GLY A 84 -1.82 -2.88 6.23
C GLY A 84 -0.51 -3.31 5.53
N LEU A 85 -0.09 -2.53 4.54
CA LEU A 85 1.10 -2.85 3.74
C LEU A 85 2.42 -2.63 4.49
N PRO A 86 3.47 -3.43 4.25
CA PRO A 86 4.79 -3.20 4.83
C PRO A 86 5.30 -1.77 4.57
N PRO A 87 5.88 -1.09 5.58
CA PRO A 87 6.32 0.29 5.44
C PRO A 87 7.69 0.36 4.76
N LEU A 88 7.77 -0.05 3.48
CA LEU A 88 9.01 -0.11 2.68
C LEU A 88 9.81 1.20 2.67
N ARG A 89 9.08 2.31 2.84
CA ARG A 89 9.59 3.69 2.85
C ARG A 89 9.86 4.21 4.28
N ARG A 90 9.96 3.38 5.31
CA ARG A 90 10.26 3.89 6.66
C ARG A 90 11.74 4.20 6.83
N ASP A 91 12.58 3.21 6.63
CA ASP A 91 14.01 3.30 6.97
C ASP A 91 14.74 4.35 6.13
N TRP A 92 14.41 4.44 4.83
CA TRP A 92 14.97 5.45 3.94
C TRP A 92 14.57 6.91 4.32
N ILE A 93 13.46 7.12 5.04
CA ILE A 93 12.97 8.44 5.49
C ILE A 93 13.69 8.77 6.78
N LEU A 94 13.78 7.82 7.71
CA LEU A 94 14.53 7.97 8.96
C LEU A 94 16.02 8.25 8.69
N ALA A 95 16.61 7.57 7.71
CA ALA A 95 18.01 7.72 7.33
C ALA A 95 18.39 9.12 6.83
N ARG A 96 17.43 9.93 6.34
CA ARG A 96 17.70 11.33 5.96
C ARG A 96 17.99 12.23 7.18
N GLY A 97 17.59 11.81 8.37
CA GLY A 97 17.81 12.56 9.61
C GLY A 97 16.99 13.84 9.74
N ASP A 98 16.05 14.10 8.84
CA ASP A 98 15.25 15.33 8.73
C ASP A 98 13.84 15.22 9.36
N VAL A 99 13.50 14.06 9.94
CA VAL A 99 12.19 13.79 10.54
C VAL A 99 12.28 13.29 11.98
N GLU A 100 11.21 13.49 12.73
CA GLU A 100 11.01 12.98 14.08
C GLU A 100 9.60 12.37 14.24
N ALA A 101 9.49 11.39 15.13
CA ALA A 101 8.20 10.80 15.48
C ALA A 101 7.40 11.73 16.39
N TYR A 102 6.08 11.68 16.28
CA TYR A 102 5.16 12.36 17.19
C TYR A 102 3.87 11.53 17.33
N ASP A 103 3.04 11.83 18.33
CA ASP A 103 1.89 10.98 18.68
C ASP A 103 0.73 11.03 17.67
N GLY A 104 0.73 12.00 16.75
CA GLY A 104 -0.42 12.25 15.88
C GLY A 104 -1.50 13.10 16.53
N ARG A 105 -2.61 13.30 15.82
CA ARG A 105 -3.82 13.91 16.37
C ARG A 105 -4.73 12.80 16.86
N GLU A 106 -5.33 12.97 18.03
CA GLU A 106 -6.39 12.08 18.50
C GLU A 106 -7.57 12.07 17.51
N VAL A 107 -8.10 10.87 17.26
CA VAL A 107 -9.25 10.66 16.38
C VAL A 107 -10.52 11.02 17.14
N GLN A 108 -11.35 11.89 16.57
CA GLN A 108 -12.61 12.30 17.16
C GLN A 108 -13.77 11.53 16.52
N PRO A 109 -14.91 11.32 17.22
CA PRO A 109 -16.10 10.67 16.65
C PRO A 109 -16.55 11.29 15.32
N GLN A 110 -16.38 12.61 15.18
CA GLN A 110 -16.74 13.38 14.00
C GLN A 110 -15.95 13.00 12.76
N ASP A 111 -14.71 12.50 12.93
CA ASP A 111 -13.87 12.03 11.81
C ASP A 111 -14.49 10.81 11.12
N ASN A 112 -15.27 10.03 11.88
CA ASN A 112 -15.94 8.81 11.42
C ASN A 112 -17.45 9.03 11.19
N GLY A 113 -17.91 10.29 11.16
CA GLY A 113 -19.31 10.64 10.90
C GLY A 113 -20.25 10.50 12.11
N TYR A 114 -19.72 10.36 13.33
CA TYR A 114 -20.52 10.27 14.56
C TYR A 114 -20.54 11.60 15.31
N LEU A 115 -21.70 11.95 15.88
CA LEU A 115 -21.83 13.19 16.66
C LEU A 115 -21.16 13.13 18.04
N THR A 116 -21.12 11.95 18.67
CA THR A 116 -20.62 11.75 20.05
C THR A 116 -20.06 10.34 20.21
N GLU A 117 -19.25 10.14 21.26
CA GLU A 117 -18.75 8.80 21.66
C GLU A 117 -19.88 7.80 21.92
N LYS A 118 -20.99 8.24 22.51
CA LYS A 118 -22.17 7.40 22.74
C LYS A 118 -22.75 6.83 21.44
N HIS A 119 -22.69 7.59 20.34
CA HIS A 119 -23.11 7.10 19.03
C HIS A 119 -22.14 6.06 18.47
N VAL A 120 -20.84 6.20 18.73
CA VAL A 120 -19.83 5.20 18.36
C VAL A 120 -20.09 3.89 19.12
N GLU A 121 -20.28 3.97 20.44
CA GLU A 121 -20.58 2.79 21.26
C GLU A 121 -21.84 2.07 20.78
N PHE A 122 -22.92 2.81 20.50
CA PHE A 122 -24.16 2.23 20.01
C PHE A 122 -23.97 1.55 18.64
N ALA A 123 -23.22 2.18 17.72
CA ALA A 123 -22.92 1.59 16.42
C ALA A 123 -22.05 0.32 16.54
N SER A 124 -21.06 0.32 17.44
CA SER A 124 -20.18 -0.83 17.69
C SER A 124 -20.92 -2.06 18.24
N LYS A 125 -21.99 -1.83 19.01
CA LYS A 125 -22.86 -2.86 19.59
C LYS A 125 -23.94 -3.36 18.61
N SER A 126 -24.11 -2.71 17.46
CA SER A 126 -25.13 -3.12 16.49
C SER A 126 -24.65 -4.31 15.64
N GLU A 127 -25.51 -5.31 15.46
CA GLU A 127 -25.29 -6.43 14.51
C GLU A 127 -25.67 -6.07 13.07
N ARG A 128 -25.88 -4.78 12.81
CA ARG A 128 -26.23 -4.29 11.47
C ARG A 128 -24.97 -4.26 10.59
N ALA A 129 -25.19 -4.23 9.27
CA ALA A 129 -24.12 -4.15 8.26
C ALA A 129 -23.14 -2.97 8.45
N ASN A 130 -23.48 -1.97 9.27
CA ASN A 130 -22.66 -0.78 9.52
C ASN A 130 -21.92 -0.84 10.88
N LYS A 131 -21.46 -2.03 11.27
CA LYS A 131 -20.63 -2.19 12.47
C LYS A 131 -19.31 -1.43 12.28
N PHE A 132 -18.96 -0.57 13.24
CA PHE A 132 -17.65 0.07 13.25
C PHE A 132 -16.57 -0.97 13.55
N VAL A 133 -15.60 -1.11 12.65
CA VAL A 133 -14.45 -2.01 12.78
C VAL A 133 -13.20 -1.16 12.78
N GLU A 134 -12.40 -1.28 13.84
CA GLU A 134 -11.08 -0.68 13.91
C GLU A 134 -10.04 -1.71 13.48
N PHE A 135 -9.18 -1.35 12.52
CA PHE A 135 -8.16 -2.27 12.03
C PHE A 135 -6.91 -2.21 12.91
N PRO A 136 -6.46 -3.34 13.47
CA PRO A 136 -5.35 -3.37 14.43
C PRO A 136 -3.99 -3.03 13.81
N GLY A 137 -3.84 -3.12 12.48
CA GLY A 137 -2.54 -2.95 11.80
C GLY A 137 -2.04 -1.52 11.63
N LEU A 138 -2.86 -0.53 11.98
CA LEU A 138 -2.57 0.90 11.77
C LEU A 138 -2.56 1.70 13.08
N THR A 139 -2.44 1.04 14.24
CA THR A 139 -2.32 1.73 15.52
C THR A 139 -1.01 2.51 15.63
N ALA A 140 -1.00 3.56 16.46
CA ALA A 140 0.18 4.39 16.71
C ALA A 140 1.39 3.57 17.18
N ASP A 141 1.15 2.50 17.95
CA ASP A 141 2.19 1.56 18.41
C ASP A 141 2.90 0.86 17.26
N ARG A 142 2.19 0.57 16.17
CA ARG A 142 2.75 -0.09 14.99
C ARG A 142 3.32 0.91 13.98
N ARG A 143 2.73 2.10 13.87
CA ARG A 143 3.16 3.16 12.93
C ARG A 143 3.00 4.55 13.52
N GLN A 144 4.02 5.02 14.22
CA GLN A 144 4.07 6.43 14.62
C GLN A 144 4.22 7.34 13.39
N PRO A 145 3.39 8.39 13.28
CA PRO A 145 3.53 9.38 12.22
C PRO A 145 4.83 10.18 12.41
N LEU A 146 5.39 10.62 11.29
CA LEU A 146 6.63 11.38 11.24
C LEU A 146 6.32 12.81 10.79
N ARG A 147 6.95 13.78 11.45
CA ARG A 147 6.93 15.20 11.05
C ARG A 147 8.35 15.67 10.75
N ALA A 148 8.47 16.78 10.03
CA ALA A 148 9.78 17.41 9.80
C ALA A 148 10.38 17.92 11.12
N LYS A 149 11.70 17.79 11.28
CA LYS A 149 12.43 18.43 12.38
C LYS A 149 12.43 19.94 12.21
N VAL A 150 12.34 20.66 13.32
CA VAL A 150 12.58 22.10 13.34
C VAL A 150 14.06 22.35 13.09
N VAL A 151 14.40 23.11 12.04
CA VAL A 151 15.76 23.56 11.80
C VAL A 151 15.98 24.82 12.63
N GLU A 152 16.67 24.71 13.76
CA GLU A 152 17.18 25.89 14.45
C GLU A 152 18.25 26.55 13.55
N ARG A 153 17.90 27.69 12.94
CA ARG A 153 18.91 28.55 12.33
C ARG A 153 19.68 29.21 13.46
N GLU A 154 20.94 28.84 13.63
CA GLU A 154 21.86 29.63 14.44
C GLU A 154 21.83 31.07 13.93
N ARG A 155 21.25 31.97 14.72
CA ARG A 155 21.31 33.40 14.45
C ARG A 155 22.77 33.81 14.60
N GLY A 156 23.45 33.95 13.46
CA GLY A 156 24.82 34.43 13.39
C GLY A 156 25.00 35.65 14.30
N THR A 157 25.98 35.54 15.19
CA THR A 157 26.36 36.53 16.18
C THR A 157 26.49 37.92 15.56
N GLY A 158 25.80 38.89 16.16
CA GLY A 158 25.74 40.27 15.70
C GLY A 158 27.11 40.91 15.54
N VAL A 159 27.21 41.74 14.49
CA VAL A 159 28.33 42.66 14.27
C VAL A 159 28.45 43.59 15.49
N PRO A 160 29.62 43.71 16.14
CA PRO A 160 29.79 44.62 17.27
C PRO A 160 29.68 46.08 16.80
N PRO A 161 29.13 47.00 17.63
CA PRO A 161 28.97 48.39 17.25
C PRO A 161 30.34 49.08 17.10
N VAL A 162 30.52 49.79 15.99
CA VAL A 162 31.68 50.66 15.77
C VAL A 162 31.51 51.89 16.66
N SER A 163 32.44 52.09 17.59
CA SER A 163 32.52 53.28 18.43
C SER A 163 32.99 54.48 17.60
N SER A 164 32.34 55.64 17.77
CA SER A 164 32.82 56.96 17.32
C SER A 164 32.77 57.92 18.49
#